data_AF-A0A349K1W5-F1
#
_entry.id   AF-A0A349K1W5-F1
#
_cell.length_a   1.000
_cell.length_b   1.000
_cell.length_c   1.000
_cell.angle_alpha   90.00
_cell.angle_beta   90.00
_cell.angle_gamma   90.00
#
_symmetry.space_group_name_H-M   'P 1'
#
loop_
_entity.id
_entity.type
_entity.pdbx_description
1 polymer ?
#
loop_
_entity_poly.entity_id
_entity_poly.type
_entity_poly.pdbx_seq_one_letter_code
_entity_poly.pdbx_strand_id
1 'polypeptide(L)'
;MLSVLVALMALPGFAAEEQEGEKPRLWTSADGKKLTGVLEEKGEDWVKLKVKGKLYKLKLAKLSQADRDYLKTHKVKKPLVIKTELKSYKDTDLKKTIKNLDVEFRNVEENAELYLLVVWISKKKSDERGGDVSIKEKLECFYDRDGVYSHEAGFYDHKNGDDYRGWAIRVMDMKGRILAERASASSYLRYLKTVVTRRAPRPPEEEEEKQGR
;
A
#
# COMPACT_ATOMS: atom_id res chain seq x y z
N MET A 1 -45.04 5.91 33.82
CA MET A 1 -43.99 4.95 33.40
C MET A 1 -43.50 5.38 32.03
N LEU A 2 -42.27 5.89 31.94
CA LEU A 2 -41.68 6.37 30.71
C LEU A 2 -40.50 5.45 30.38
N SER A 3 -40.68 4.57 29.39
CA SER A 3 -39.64 3.63 28.95
C SER A 3 -38.59 4.38 28.14
N VAL A 4 -37.41 4.59 28.72
CA VAL A 4 -36.23 5.10 27.99
C VAL A 4 -35.59 3.91 27.29
N LEU A 5 -35.79 3.83 25.98
CA LEU A 5 -35.11 2.89 25.10
C LEU A 5 -33.67 3.40 24.89
N VAL A 6 -32.71 2.80 25.58
CA VAL A 6 -31.28 3.07 25.34
C VAL A 6 -30.88 2.29 24.09
N ALA A 7 -30.87 2.97 22.94
CA ALA A 7 -30.29 2.44 21.71
C ALA A 7 -28.76 2.38 21.88
N LEU A 8 -28.22 1.18 22.10
CA LEU A 8 -26.80 0.91 22.05
C LEU A 8 -26.32 1.10 20.60
N MET A 9 -25.77 2.28 20.28
CA MET A 9 -25.05 2.46 19.02
C MET A 9 -23.78 1.62 19.09
N ALA A 10 -23.79 0.46 18.44
CA ALA A 10 -22.58 -0.27 18.12
C ALA A 10 -21.74 0.60 17.18
N LEU A 11 -20.68 1.20 17.71
CA LEU A 11 -19.64 1.80 16.88
C LEU A 11 -19.06 0.68 16.00
N PRO A 12 -18.90 0.88 14.68
CA PRO A 12 -18.18 -0.07 13.86
C PRO A 12 -16.77 -0.17 14.43
N GLY A 13 -16.47 -1.32 15.02
CA GLY A 13 -15.14 -1.65 15.46
C GLY A 13 -14.22 -1.47 14.25
N PHE A 14 -13.28 -0.54 14.37
CA PHE A 14 -12.08 -0.58 13.56
C PHE A 14 -11.48 -1.96 13.80
N ALA A 15 -11.76 -2.90 12.90
CA ALA A 15 -10.96 -4.10 12.76
C ALA A 15 -9.55 -3.56 12.56
N ALA A 16 -8.72 -3.67 13.61
CA ALA A 16 -7.32 -3.37 13.51
C ALA A 16 -6.82 -4.25 12.36
N GLU A 17 -6.52 -3.62 11.22
CA GLU A 17 -5.78 -4.24 10.14
C GLU A 17 -4.64 -4.99 10.79
N GLU A 18 -4.66 -6.33 10.72
CA GLU A 18 -3.48 -7.13 11.00
C GLU A 18 -2.44 -6.62 10.01
N GLN A 19 -1.56 -5.72 10.46
CA GLN A 19 -0.37 -5.35 9.69
C GLN A 19 0.31 -6.66 9.31
N GLU A 20 0.42 -6.93 8.01
CA GLU A 20 1.10 -8.10 7.44
C GLU A 20 2.61 -8.00 7.75
N GLY A 21 2.96 -8.23 9.01
CA GLY A 21 4.30 -8.23 9.55
C GLY A 21 4.51 -9.44 10.47
N GLU A 22 5.72 -9.58 10.99
CA GLU A 22 6.08 -10.68 11.88
C GLU A 22 5.17 -10.73 13.12
N LYS A 23 4.59 -11.91 13.39
CA LYS A 23 3.72 -12.11 14.54
C LYS A 23 4.54 -12.29 15.83
N PRO A 24 4.05 -11.81 16.99
CA PRO A 24 4.73 -12.06 18.25
C PRO A 24 4.85 -13.55 18.54
N ARG A 25 6.02 -13.99 19.00
CA ARG A 25 6.24 -15.37 19.47
C ARG A 25 6.98 -15.42 20.80
N LEU A 26 6.94 -16.60 21.41
CA LEU A 26 7.75 -16.92 22.57
C LEU A 26 9.20 -17.17 22.12
N TRP A 27 10.13 -16.50 22.79
CA TRP A 27 11.57 -16.67 22.67
C TRP A 27 12.11 -17.20 23.99
N THR A 28 13.02 -18.15 23.91
CA THR A 28 13.63 -18.79 25.07
C THR A 28 15.12 -18.50 25.06
N SER A 29 15.67 -18.08 26.19
CA SER A 29 17.10 -17.89 26.35
C SER A 29 17.81 -19.23 26.59
N ALA A 30 19.15 -19.22 26.49
CA ALA A 30 19.98 -20.40 26.74
C ALA A 30 19.84 -20.94 28.17
N ASP A 31 19.54 -20.08 29.15
CA ASP A 31 19.25 -20.44 30.55
C ASP A 31 17.76 -20.76 30.82
N GLY A 32 16.93 -20.85 29.77
CA GLY A 32 15.53 -21.30 29.86
C GLY A 32 14.50 -20.21 30.21
N LYS A 33 14.90 -18.95 30.39
CA LYS A 33 13.96 -17.84 30.57
C LYS A 33 13.20 -17.56 29.29
N LYS A 34 11.96 -17.10 29.43
CA LYS A 34 11.04 -16.91 28.31
C LYS A 34 10.61 -15.45 28.21
N LEU A 35 10.47 -14.96 26.98
CA LEU A 35 9.92 -13.64 26.68
C LEU A 35 9.10 -13.68 25.40
N THR A 36 8.07 -12.85 25.30
CA THR A 36 7.28 -12.70 24.06
C THR A 36 7.75 -11.47 23.30
N GLY A 37 8.02 -11.63 22.00
CA GLY A 37 8.50 -10.55 21.15
C GLY A 37 8.34 -10.85 19.66
N VAL A 38 8.49 -9.82 18.85
CA VAL A 38 8.45 -9.89 17.38
C VAL A 38 9.87 -9.90 16.85
N LEU A 39 10.18 -10.80 15.91
CA LEU A 39 11.45 -10.77 15.17
C LEU A 39 11.40 -9.64 14.15
N GLU A 40 12.29 -8.67 14.26
CA GLU A 40 12.35 -7.54 13.31
C GLU A 40 13.45 -7.73 12.26
N GLU A 41 14.55 -8.36 12.67
CA GLU A 41 15.73 -8.53 11.83
C GLU A 41 16.62 -9.64 12.37
N LYS A 42 17.38 -10.29 11.50
CA LYS A 42 18.45 -11.22 11.88
C LYS A 42 19.69 -11.00 11.02
N GLY A 43 20.85 -11.21 11.61
CA GLY A 43 22.12 -11.34 10.92
C GLY A 43 22.72 -12.72 11.18
N GLU A 44 24.00 -12.89 10.88
CA GLU A 44 24.69 -14.18 11.01
C GLU A 44 24.79 -14.66 12.47
N ASP A 45 25.07 -13.77 13.43
CA ASP A 45 25.28 -14.11 14.85
C ASP A 45 24.35 -13.34 15.81
N TRP A 46 23.38 -12.59 15.27
CA TRP A 46 22.47 -11.76 16.07
C TRP A 46 21.04 -11.74 15.55
N VAL A 47 20.11 -11.41 16.45
CA VAL A 47 18.71 -11.08 16.14
C VAL A 47 18.32 -9.75 16.76
N LYS A 48 17.34 -9.08 16.17
CA LYS A 48 16.70 -7.88 16.73
C LYS A 48 15.25 -8.23 17.05
N LEU A 49 14.92 -8.20 18.34
CA LEU A 49 13.58 -8.49 18.84
C LEU A 49 12.90 -7.22 19.33
N LYS A 50 11.65 -7.01 18.95
CA LYS A 50 10.78 -5.98 19.51
C LYS A 50 9.97 -6.56 20.65
N VAL A 51 10.19 -6.06 21.86
CA VAL A 51 9.53 -6.51 23.09
C VAL A 51 8.90 -5.30 23.76
N LYS A 52 7.57 -5.30 23.90
CA LYS A 52 6.81 -4.18 24.51
C LYS A 52 7.21 -2.81 23.94
N GLY A 53 7.38 -2.73 22.61
CA GLY A 53 7.74 -1.50 21.90
C GLY A 53 9.23 -1.13 21.92
N LYS A 54 10.08 -1.85 22.67
CA LYS A 54 11.54 -1.63 22.70
C LYS A 54 12.27 -2.64 21.83
N LEU A 55 13.30 -2.18 21.12
CA LEU A 55 14.15 -3.01 20.27
C LEU A 55 15.37 -3.50 21.06
N TYR A 56 15.60 -4.81 21.02
CA TYR A 56 16.73 -5.46 21.67
C TYR A 56 17.54 -6.24 20.63
N LYS A 57 18.83 -5.92 20.51
CA LYS A 57 19.77 -6.71 19.71
C LYS A 57 20.40 -7.78 20.61
N LEU A 58 20.21 -9.04 20.27
CA LEU A 58 20.67 -10.20 21.04
C LEU A 58 21.61 -11.06 20.19
N LYS A 59 22.68 -11.58 20.78
CA LYS A 59 23.51 -12.62 20.15
C LYS A 59 22.76 -13.94 20.11
N LEU A 60 22.87 -14.70 19.02
CA LEU A 60 22.21 -16.01 18.87
C LEU A 60 22.60 -16.99 19.99
N ALA A 61 23.84 -16.92 20.49
CA ALA A 61 24.29 -17.75 21.62
C ALA A 61 23.48 -17.56 22.92
N LYS A 62 22.74 -16.45 23.05
CA LYS A 62 21.86 -16.21 24.19
C LYS A 62 20.48 -16.87 24.04
N LEU A 63 20.16 -17.41 22.87
CA LEU A 63 18.89 -18.08 22.60
C LEU A 63 19.01 -19.60 22.77
N SER A 64 17.87 -20.23 23.04
CA SER A 64 17.73 -21.68 23.09
C SER A 64 18.14 -22.33 21.77
N GLN A 65 18.49 -23.62 21.79
CA GLN A 65 18.80 -24.36 20.56
C GLN A 65 17.60 -24.36 19.60
N ALA A 66 16.38 -24.55 20.12
CA ALA A 66 15.15 -24.54 19.32
C ALA A 66 14.91 -23.20 18.60
N ASP A 67 15.14 -22.07 19.27
CA ASP A 67 14.99 -20.76 18.64
C ASP A 67 16.09 -20.50 17.60
N ARG A 68 17.32 -20.97 17.85
CA ARG A 68 18.40 -20.91 16.86
C ARG A 68 18.07 -21.75 15.61
N ASP A 69 17.51 -22.93 15.79
CA ASP A 69 17.14 -23.80 14.67
C ASP A 69 15.98 -23.22 13.84
N TYR A 70 14.99 -22.63 14.51
CA TYR A 70 13.94 -21.86 13.83
C TYR A 70 14.52 -20.72 12.97
N LEU A 71 15.47 -19.97 13.51
CA LEU A 71 16.06 -18.82 12.80
C LEU A 71 16.88 -19.22 11.57
N LYS A 72 17.36 -20.46 11.45
CA LYS A 72 18.09 -20.92 10.27
C LYS A 72 17.22 -20.90 9.02
N THR A 73 15.96 -21.34 9.13
CA THR A 73 15.05 -21.48 8.00
C THR A 73 14.05 -20.34 7.88
N HIS A 74 13.79 -19.61 8.98
CA HIS A 74 12.82 -18.52 8.96
C HIS A 74 13.31 -17.31 8.15
N LYS A 75 12.53 -16.88 7.17
CA LYS A 75 12.70 -15.61 6.45
C LYS A 75 11.90 -14.53 7.18
N VAL A 76 12.55 -13.42 7.54
CA VAL A 76 11.88 -12.30 8.21
C VAL A 76 10.99 -11.58 7.20
N LYS A 77 9.68 -11.64 7.41
CA LYS A 77 8.68 -10.92 6.62
C LYS A 77 8.63 -9.46 7.06
N LYS A 78 9.02 -8.56 6.16
CA LYS A 78 8.87 -7.12 6.36
C LYS A 78 7.57 -6.66 5.71
N PRO A 79 6.85 -5.69 6.30
CA PRO A 79 5.64 -5.17 5.70
C PRO A 79 5.97 -4.46 4.37
N LEU A 80 5.05 -4.56 3.42
CA LEU A 80 5.12 -3.86 2.14
C LEU A 80 5.23 -2.34 2.38
N VAL A 81 6.22 -1.72 1.75
CA VAL A 81 6.40 -0.26 1.76
C VAL A 81 6.18 0.27 0.35
N ILE A 82 5.29 1.25 0.23
CA ILE A 82 4.97 1.94 -1.02
C ILE A 82 5.31 3.41 -0.85
N LYS A 83 6.19 3.95 -1.70
CA LYS A 83 6.50 5.39 -1.75
C LYS A 83 6.25 5.95 -3.13
N THR A 84 6.06 7.27 -3.19
CA THR A 84 5.77 8.00 -4.43
C THR A 84 6.58 9.27 -4.50
N GLU A 85 7.19 9.54 -5.66
CA GLU A 85 7.92 10.78 -5.93
C GLU A 85 7.50 11.32 -7.30
N LEU A 86 7.18 12.62 -7.37
CA LEU A 86 6.82 13.26 -8.63
C LEU A 86 8.01 14.08 -9.16
N LYS A 87 8.47 13.72 -10.34
CA LYS A 87 9.47 14.45 -11.12
C LYS A 87 8.80 15.20 -12.27
N SER A 88 9.42 16.29 -12.68
CA SER A 88 8.89 17.14 -13.75
C SER A 88 10.03 17.69 -14.58
N TYR A 89 9.88 17.65 -15.89
CA TYR A 89 10.77 18.35 -16.81
C TYR A 89 9.96 18.99 -17.95
N LYS A 90 10.54 19.99 -18.61
CA LYS A 90 9.95 20.61 -19.79
C LYS A 90 10.59 20.02 -21.04
N ASP A 91 9.77 19.50 -21.92
CA ASP A 91 10.15 19.12 -23.27
C ASP A 91 9.93 20.33 -24.18
N THR A 92 11.03 20.97 -24.58
CA THR A 92 11.02 22.18 -25.41
C THR A 92 10.56 21.91 -26.83
N ASP A 93 10.85 20.72 -27.36
CA ASP A 93 10.56 20.35 -28.74
C ASP A 93 9.06 20.08 -28.88
N LEU A 94 8.49 19.34 -27.93
CA LEU A 94 7.07 19.01 -27.89
C LEU A 94 6.22 20.12 -27.26
N LYS A 95 6.84 21.14 -26.66
CA LYS A 95 6.19 22.21 -25.89
C LYS A 95 5.25 21.64 -24.83
N LYS A 96 5.72 20.63 -24.10
CA LYS A 96 4.99 19.96 -23.02
C LYS A 96 5.75 20.02 -21.72
N THR A 97 5.01 20.04 -20.62
CA THR A 97 5.53 19.66 -19.32
C THR A 97 5.31 18.16 -19.14
N ILE A 98 6.39 17.41 -19.04
CA ILE A 98 6.35 15.97 -18.77
C ILE A 98 6.40 15.76 -17.25
N LYS A 99 5.51 14.92 -16.75
CA LYS A 99 5.47 14.47 -15.35
C LYS A 99 5.82 13.00 -15.30
N ASN A 100 6.71 12.65 -14.39
CA ASN A 100 7.08 11.27 -14.08
C ASN A 100 6.75 10.98 -12.62
N LEU A 101 5.83 10.06 -12.38
CA LEU A 101 5.50 9.57 -11.05
C LEU A 101 6.27 8.27 -10.82
N ASP A 102 7.30 8.35 -9.99
CA ASP A 102 8.02 7.19 -9.49
C ASP A 102 7.21 6.55 -8.37
N VAL A 103 6.91 5.26 -8.50
CA VAL A 103 6.30 4.43 -7.46
C VAL A 103 7.33 3.39 -7.04
N GLU A 104 7.75 3.47 -5.78
CA GLU A 104 8.71 2.55 -5.18
C GLU A 104 7.97 1.50 -4.36
N PHE A 105 8.22 0.23 -4.65
CA PHE A 105 7.81 -0.92 -3.85
C PHE A 105 9.02 -1.53 -3.14
N ARG A 106 8.89 -1.78 -1.83
CA ARG A 106 9.88 -2.53 -1.04
C ARG A 106 9.20 -3.60 -0.20
N ASN A 107 9.89 -4.72 -0.01
CA ASN A 107 9.39 -5.90 0.71
C ASN A 107 8.12 -6.50 0.06
N VAL A 108 8.07 -6.55 -1.28
CA VAL A 108 7.04 -7.32 -1.99
C VAL A 108 7.22 -8.81 -1.65
N GLU A 109 6.13 -9.47 -1.25
CA GLU A 109 6.18 -10.90 -0.90
C GLU A 109 6.58 -11.76 -2.11
N GLU A 110 7.31 -12.84 -1.87
CA GLU A 110 7.72 -13.79 -2.90
C GLU A 110 6.48 -14.42 -3.56
N ASN A 111 6.38 -14.33 -4.89
CA ASN A 111 5.22 -14.74 -5.70
C ASN A 111 3.94 -13.89 -5.51
N ALA A 112 4.02 -12.75 -4.83
CA ALA A 112 2.93 -11.78 -4.87
C ALA A 112 2.99 -10.97 -6.17
N GLU A 113 1.81 -10.63 -6.69
CA GLU A 113 1.65 -9.64 -7.76
C GLU A 113 0.78 -8.50 -7.24
N LEU A 114 1.20 -7.28 -7.53
CA LEU A 114 0.55 -6.04 -7.14
C LEU A 114 -0.05 -5.39 -8.37
N TYR A 115 -1.31 -5.02 -8.30
CA TYR A 115 -1.96 -4.17 -9.28
C TYR A 115 -1.79 -2.70 -8.89
N LEU A 116 -1.32 -1.86 -9.81
CA LEU A 116 -1.24 -0.41 -9.67
C LEU A 116 -2.15 0.27 -10.70
N LEU A 117 -3.09 1.07 -10.20
CA LEU A 117 -3.81 2.06 -10.99
C LEU A 117 -3.17 3.43 -10.77
N VAL A 118 -2.75 4.09 -11.84
CA VAL A 118 -2.34 5.51 -11.84
C VAL A 118 -3.38 6.32 -12.59
N VAL A 119 -3.76 7.46 -12.03
CA VAL A 119 -4.68 8.41 -12.63
C VAL A 119 -4.01 9.78 -12.68
N TRP A 120 -3.91 10.31 -13.90
CA TRP A 120 -3.44 11.66 -14.16
C TRP A 120 -4.62 12.61 -14.27
N ILE A 121 -4.53 13.73 -13.55
CA ILE A 121 -5.61 14.71 -13.44
C ILE A 121 -5.15 16.00 -14.10
N SER A 122 -5.94 16.48 -15.05
CA SER A 122 -5.72 17.75 -15.72
C SER A 122 -6.87 18.72 -15.46
N LYS A 123 -6.69 19.97 -15.88
CA LYS A 123 -7.81 20.90 -16.04
C LYS A 123 -8.87 20.26 -16.96
N LYS A 124 -10.13 20.63 -16.79
CA LYS A 124 -11.21 20.17 -17.66
C LYS A 124 -11.24 21.03 -18.92
N LYS A 125 -11.21 20.41 -20.11
CA LYS A 125 -11.15 21.14 -21.40
C LYS A 125 -12.31 22.11 -21.59
N SER A 126 -13.51 21.71 -21.16
CA SER A 126 -14.73 22.52 -21.30
C SER A 126 -14.83 23.67 -20.31
N ASP A 127 -13.89 23.79 -19.36
CA ASP A 127 -13.90 24.82 -18.32
C ASP A 127 -12.68 25.74 -18.47
N GLU A 128 -12.76 26.67 -19.43
CA GLU A 128 -11.65 27.57 -19.75
C GLU A 128 -11.36 28.58 -18.63
N ARG A 129 -12.39 29.01 -17.88
CA ARG A 129 -12.29 30.08 -16.86
C ARG A 129 -12.37 29.60 -15.42
N GLY A 130 -12.88 28.40 -15.15
CA GLY A 130 -13.01 27.84 -13.81
C GLY A 130 -11.84 26.95 -13.38
N GLY A 131 -12.07 26.26 -12.26
CA GLY A 131 -11.11 25.39 -11.57
C GLY A 131 -11.41 23.91 -11.74
N ASP A 132 -12.34 23.52 -12.60
CA ASP A 132 -12.73 22.12 -12.73
C ASP A 132 -11.59 21.27 -13.28
N VAL A 133 -11.52 20.04 -12.78
CA VAL A 133 -10.51 19.06 -13.16
C VAL A 133 -11.16 17.75 -13.58
N SER A 134 -10.50 17.05 -14.49
CA SER A 134 -10.94 15.77 -15.04
C SER A 134 -9.79 14.77 -15.12
N ILE A 135 -10.13 13.50 -15.25
CA ILE A 135 -9.16 12.45 -15.55
C ILE A 135 -8.67 12.66 -16.98
N LYS A 136 -7.37 12.88 -17.13
CA LYS A 136 -6.70 12.98 -18.42
C LYS A 136 -6.38 11.59 -18.96
N GLU A 137 -5.75 10.80 -18.12
CA GLU A 137 -5.17 9.51 -18.48
C GLU A 137 -5.20 8.58 -17.29
N LYS A 138 -5.29 7.28 -17.57
CA LYS A 138 -5.20 6.21 -16.58
C LYS A 138 -4.22 5.15 -17.08
N LEU A 139 -3.50 4.55 -16.14
CA LEU A 139 -2.58 3.44 -16.39
C LEU A 139 -2.89 2.31 -15.43
N GLU A 140 -2.94 1.08 -15.96
CA GLU A 140 -3.13 -0.15 -15.19
C GLU A 140 -1.86 -0.99 -15.35
N CYS A 141 -1.13 -1.23 -14.26
CA CYS A 141 0.17 -1.90 -14.25
C CYS A 141 0.20 -3.03 -13.22
N PHE A 142 1.11 -3.99 -13.42
CA PHE A 142 1.29 -5.15 -12.55
C PHE A 142 2.77 -5.29 -12.19
N TYR A 143 3.06 -5.52 -10.91
CA TYR A 143 4.43 -5.60 -10.38
C TYR A 143 4.58 -6.77 -9.41
N ASP A 144 5.67 -7.52 -9.56
CA ASP A 144 5.92 -8.79 -8.86
C ASP A 144 7.17 -8.75 -7.96
N ARG A 145 7.84 -7.58 -7.87
CA ARG A 145 9.13 -7.44 -7.19
C ARG A 145 9.36 -6.03 -6.66
N ASP A 146 10.36 -5.92 -5.79
CA ASP A 146 10.89 -4.64 -5.32
C ASP A 146 11.48 -3.84 -6.48
N GLY A 147 11.27 -2.52 -6.46
CA GLY A 147 11.79 -1.64 -7.50
C GLY A 147 11.19 -0.25 -7.47
N VAL A 148 11.77 0.63 -8.29
CA VAL A 148 11.24 1.96 -8.59
C VAL A 148 10.73 1.96 -10.03
N TYR A 149 9.44 2.24 -10.19
CA TYR A 149 8.78 2.23 -11.50
C TYR A 149 8.28 3.64 -11.84
N SER A 150 8.75 4.17 -12.97
CA SER A 150 8.37 5.51 -13.45
C SER A 150 7.18 5.42 -14.38
N HIS A 151 6.17 6.24 -14.10
CA HIS A 151 4.98 6.40 -14.94
C HIS A 151 4.93 7.81 -15.48
N GLU A 152 4.86 7.94 -16.80
CA GLU A 152 4.93 9.24 -17.47
C GLU A 152 3.55 9.73 -17.91
N ALA A 153 3.35 11.05 -17.88
CA ALA A 153 2.32 11.72 -18.66
C ALA A 153 2.75 13.12 -19.11
N GLY A 154 2.39 13.48 -20.34
CA GLY A 154 2.67 14.80 -20.92
C GLY A 154 1.49 15.75 -20.84
N PHE A 155 1.74 16.97 -20.38
CA PHE A 155 0.75 18.04 -20.19
C PHE A 155 1.09 19.24 -21.06
N TYR A 156 0.07 19.86 -21.66
CA TYR A 156 0.24 21.06 -22.47
C TYR A 156 -0.15 22.27 -21.65
N ASP A 157 0.82 23.11 -21.33
CA ASP A 157 0.57 24.34 -20.59
C ASP A 157 -0.25 25.31 -21.45
N HIS A 158 -1.36 25.80 -20.91
CA HIS A 158 -2.25 26.82 -21.46
C HIS A 158 -2.89 26.49 -22.81
N LYS A 159 -2.92 25.22 -23.21
CA LYS A 159 -3.59 24.77 -24.44
C LYS A 159 -4.54 23.61 -24.16
N ASN A 160 -5.75 23.72 -24.71
CA ASN A 160 -6.76 22.66 -24.74
C ASN A 160 -7.15 22.08 -23.37
N GLY A 161 -6.96 22.82 -22.27
CA GLY A 161 -7.27 22.34 -20.92
C GLY A 161 -6.47 21.13 -20.45
N ASP A 162 -5.33 20.81 -21.06
CA ASP A 162 -4.48 19.68 -20.66
C ASP A 162 -3.42 20.08 -19.61
N ASP A 163 -3.67 21.15 -18.84
CA ASP A 163 -2.79 21.61 -17.77
C ASP A 163 -2.72 20.58 -16.64
N TYR A 164 -1.52 20.29 -16.13
CA TYR A 164 -1.35 19.39 -14.99
C TYR A 164 -2.05 19.95 -13.74
N ARG A 165 -2.84 19.10 -13.07
CA ARG A 165 -3.51 19.43 -11.81
C ARG A 165 -3.18 18.46 -10.68
N GLY A 166 -2.91 17.20 -10.99
CA GLY A 166 -2.60 16.22 -9.98
C GLY A 166 -2.40 14.81 -10.51
N TRP A 167 -2.11 13.92 -9.57
CA TRP A 167 -2.13 12.48 -9.75
C TRP A 167 -2.78 11.81 -8.53
N ALA A 168 -3.29 10.60 -8.74
CA ALA A 168 -3.73 9.67 -7.70
C ALA A 168 -3.35 8.24 -8.09
N ILE A 169 -3.06 7.39 -7.11
CA ILE A 169 -2.79 5.96 -7.30
C ILE A 169 -3.60 5.09 -6.34
N ARG A 170 -3.90 3.87 -6.79
CA ARG A 170 -4.40 2.78 -5.96
C ARG A 170 -3.54 1.54 -6.20
N VAL A 171 -3.07 0.92 -5.13
CA VAL A 171 -2.38 -0.37 -5.15
C VAL A 171 -3.29 -1.42 -4.56
N MET A 172 -3.45 -2.54 -5.25
CA MET A 172 -4.24 -3.69 -4.79
C MET A 172 -3.44 -4.97 -4.89
N ASP A 173 -3.77 -5.95 -4.06
CA ASP A 173 -3.36 -7.33 -4.32
C ASP A 173 -4.26 -7.98 -5.38
N MET A 174 -3.87 -9.16 -5.85
CA MET A 174 -4.66 -9.92 -6.83
C MET A 174 -5.97 -10.50 -6.28
N LYS A 175 -6.25 -10.32 -4.98
CA LYS A 175 -7.56 -10.60 -4.36
C LYS A 175 -8.44 -9.35 -4.30
N GLY A 176 -8.03 -8.25 -4.93
CA GLY A 176 -8.79 -6.99 -4.94
C GLY A 176 -8.78 -6.24 -3.61
N ARG A 177 -7.94 -6.63 -2.64
CA ARG A 177 -7.76 -5.85 -1.40
C ARG A 177 -6.93 -4.62 -1.69
N ILE A 178 -7.38 -3.46 -1.23
CA ILE A 178 -6.64 -2.20 -1.36
C ILE A 178 -5.51 -2.19 -0.33
N LEU A 179 -4.28 -2.10 -0.82
CA LEU A 179 -3.07 -2.04 0.01
C LEU A 179 -2.63 -0.60 0.29
N ALA A 180 -2.85 0.29 -0.67
CA ALA A 180 -2.59 1.72 -0.49
C ALA A 180 -3.37 2.56 -1.49
N GLU A 181 -3.76 3.77 -1.06
CA GLU A 181 -4.12 4.85 -1.96
C GLU A 181 -3.29 6.09 -1.62
N ARG A 182 -2.80 6.79 -2.65
CA ARG A 182 -2.02 8.03 -2.49
C ARG A 182 -2.42 9.01 -3.57
N ALA A 183 -2.29 10.30 -3.28
CA ALA A 183 -2.52 11.34 -4.27
C ALA A 183 -1.70 12.59 -3.96
N SER A 184 -1.47 13.39 -4.99
CA SER A 184 -0.90 14.74 -4.87
C SER A 184 -1.73 15.68 -3.98
N ALA A 185 -3.04 15.44 -3.86
CA ALA A 185 -3.92 16.08 -2.88
C ALA A 185 -5.04 15.12 -2.50
N SER A 186 -5.47 15.10 -1.24
CA SER A 186 -6.47 14.13 -0.74
C SER A 186 -7.80 14.20 -1.48
N SER A 187 -8.20 15.38 -1.95
CA SER A 187 -9.42 15.58 -2.75
C SER A 187 -9.41 14.80 -4.08
N TYR A 188 -8.24 14.39 -4.56
CA TYR A 188 -8.10 13.66 -5.81
C TYR A 188 -8.30 12.15 -5.69
N LEU A 189 -8.29 11.59 -4.48
CA LEU A 189 -8.57 10.17 -4.27
C LEU A 189 -9.95 9.75 -4.80
N ARG A 190 -10.91 10.68 -4.82
CA ARG A 190 -12.26 10.44 -5.39
C ARG A 190 -12.22 9.96 -6.84
N TYR A 191 -11.23 10.40 -7.63
CA TYR A 191 -11.14 10.03 -9.04
C TYR A 191 -10.82 8.53 -9.22
N LEU A 192 -10.15 7.89 -8.26
CA LEU A 192 -9.89 6.44 -8.27
C LEU A 192 -11.18 5.61 -8.24
N LYS A 193 -12.27 6.14 -7.67
CA LYS A 193 -13.58 5.46 -7.61
C LYS A 193 -14.38 5.61 -8.91
N THR A 194 -14.09 6.64 -9.69
CA THR A 194 -14.81 6.95 -10.95
C THR A 194 -14.20 6.27 -12.17
N VAL A 195 -12.99 5.71 -12.03
CA VAL A 195 -12.30 5.05 -13.14
C VAL A 195 -12.90 3.66 -13.35
N VAL A 196 -13.38 3.41 -14.58
CA VAL A 196 -13.67 2.06 -15.04
C VAL A 196 -12.34 1.34 -15.31
N THR A 197 -11.96 0.41 -14.45
CA THR A 197 -10.75 -0.41 -14.58
C THR A 197 -11.03 -1.65 -15.41
N ARG A 198 -10.20 -1.92 -16.42
CA ARG A 198 -10.40 -3.09 -17.31
C ARG A 198 -9.83 -4.36 -16.70
N ARG A 199 -8.73 -4.25 -15.95
CA ARG A 199 -7.96 -5.39 -15.43
C ARG A 199 -7.80 -5.38 -13.92
N ALA A 200 -8.51 -4.50 -13.20
CA ALA A 200 -8.44 -4.48 -11.75
C ALA A 200 -8.87 -5.84 -11.17
N PRO A 201 -8.07 -6.39 -10.24
CA PRO A 201 -8.49 -7.51 -9.43
C PRO A 201 -9.77 -7.17 -8.68
N ARG A 202 -10.69 -8.13 -8.60
CA ARG A 202 -11.91 -8.02 -7.80
C ARG A 202 -11.78 -8.94 -6.60
N PRO A 203 -12.30 -8.54 -5.43
CA PRO A 203 -12.57 -9.49 -4.36
C PRO A 203 -13.36 -10.67 -4.92
N PRO A 204 -13.07 -11.91 -4.52
CA PRO A 204 -14.00 -12.99 -4.78
C PRO A 204 -15.35 -12.54 -4.23
N GLU A 205 -16.37 -12.54 -5.08
CA GLU A 205 -17.75 -12.39 -4.63
C GLU A 205 -17.94 -13.49 -3.57
N GLU A 206 -18.32 -13.12 -2.34
CA GLU A 206 -18.88 -14.11 -1.42
C GLU A 206 -19.94 -14.82 -2.23
N GLU A 207 -19.74 -16.11 -2.52
CA GLU A 207 -20.70 -16.91 -3.27
C GLU A 207 -22.05 -16.60 -2.67
N GLU A 208 -22.91 -15.89 -3.42
CA GLU A 208 -24.31 -15.73 -3.06
C GLU A 208 -24.76 -17.13 -2.72
N GLU A 209 -25.07 -17.34 -1.44
CA GLU A 209 -25.60 -18.59 -0.97
C GLU A 209 -26.64 -19.01 -2.00
N LYS A 210 -26.41 -20.18 -2.59
CA LYS A 210 -27.45 -20.97 -3.20
C LYS A 210 -28.51 -21.26 -2.13
N GLN A 211 -29.31 -20.27 -1.78
CA GLN A 211 -30.67 -20.42 -1.29
C GLN A 211 -31.53 -20.15 -2.54
N GLY A 212 -31.78 -21.15 -3.38
CA GLY A 212 -32.65 -22.22 -2.96
C GLY A 212 -34.05 -21.64 -2.77
N ARG A 213 -34.73 -21.31 -3.87
CA ARG A 213 -36.19 -21.30 -4.02
C ARG A 213 -36.56 -21.43 -5.48
#